data_AF-J3DKU9-F1
#
_entry.id   AF-J3DKU9-F1
#
_cell.length_a   1.000
_cell.length_b   1.000
_cell.length_c   1.000
_cell.angle_alpha   90.00
_cell.angle_beta   90.00
_cell.angle_gamma   90.00
#
_symmetry.space_group_name_H-M   'P 1'
#
loop_
_entity.id
_entity.type
_entity.pdbx_description
1 polymer ?
#
loop_
_entity_poly.entity_id
_entity_poly.type
_entity_poly.pdbx_seq_one_letter_code
_entity_poly.pdbx_strand_id
1 'polypeptide(L)'
;MNRETFLRTLRAGLAGLSRQEIDEILADYETHFDEASASGRSEAEVAQALGDPARLARELRAETGLRRFEAHRSVANLATAMFALAGLAAVDIFFLLPLLLVIAVVAIGIGAGLVALGAAGVHVIFGAVFSAHGGSIPGALIRMVVGFGLVACLVFGGSLLLLGLGAGVRLLGRYVRLHYRLLDPARNEAPEPGSDVPPRKSNAVGKRTLAAIVGLIIAVSLLAFGASRIGSNGVEGASWSRNTRWACGLSWLQRARAGHRTADGSDGVSSGTVTFPFESRDSLDIDLPTPVSYRPGTKAEATVSGDPAVISHVRIANGRLGFDDEIDCIPATHLTVRLTAPSITRWRVNGSGDLVLSDIDQPRLELLIRGSGHIVAKGSVQDIGLNVAGSGTAQLQELSARSAEIVVHGSGDARVAAQDSANIAIAGSGSVKLYGHPATLHSTVSGSGRIENVP
;
A
#
# COMPACT_ATOMS: atom_id res chain seq x y z
N MET A 1 -68.71 -33.67 -0.41
CA MET A 1 -68.56 -32.26 0.02
C MET A 1 -69.19 -31.38 -1.05
N ASN A 2 -69.91 -30.31 -0.70
CA ASN A 2 -70.53 -29.41 -1.68
C ASN A 2 -69.56 -28.30 -2.13
N ARG A 3 -69.88 -27.59 -3.22
CA ARG A 3 -69.04 -26.53 -3.80
C ARG A 3 -68.61 -25.49 -2.77
N GLU A 4 -69.56 -24.98 -2.00
CA GLU A 4 -69.32 -23.91 -1.04
C GLU A 4 -68.31 -24.31 0.04
N THR A 5 -68.40 -25.54 0.55
CA THR A 5 -67.47 -26.04 1.57
C THR A 5 -66.08 -26.29 0.98
N PHE A 6 -65.99 -26.74 -0.28
CA PHE A 6 -64.72 -26.92 -0.98
C PHE A 6 -63.97 -25.58 -1.11
N LEU A 7 -64.61 -24.57 -1.69
CA LEU A 7 -64.00 -23.27 -1.96
C LEU A 7 -63.63 -22.52 -0.68
N ARG A 8 -64.46 -22.61 0.37
CA ARG A 8 -64.15 -22.02 1.68
C ARG A 8 -62.90 -22.62 2.30
N THR A 9 -62.74 -23.95 2.21
CA THR A 9 -61.57 -24.66 2.75
C THR A 9 -60.32 -24.37 1.93
N LEU A 10 -60.42 -24.32 0.61
CA LEU A 10 -59.34 -23.95 -0.29
C LEU A 10 -58.85 -22.51 -0.01
N ARG A 11 -59.77 -21.55 0.11
CA ARG A 11 -59.48 -20.15 0.45
C ARG A 11 -58.72 -20.02 1.77
N ALA A 12 -59.15 -20.76 2.81
CA ALA A 12 -58.47 -20.77 4.10
C ALA A 12 -57.05 -21.34 3.99
N GLY A 13 -56.83 -22.38 3.19
CA GLY A 13 -55.50 -22.97 2.96
C GLY A 13 -54.53 -22.06 2.19
N LEU A 14 -55.05 -21.19 1.32
CA LEU A 14 -54.26 -20.22 0.53
C LEU A 14 -53.84 -18.96 1.32
N ALA A 15 -54.16 -18.87 2.62
CA ALA A 15 -53.88 -17.72 3.48
C ALA A 15 -52.39 -17.34 3.55
N GLY A 16 -51.98 -16.29 2.82
CA GLY A 16 -50.58 -15.83 2.70
C GLY A 16 -50.16 -15.54 1.27
N LEU A 17 -50.98 -15.91 0.28
CA LEU A 17 -50.93 -15.31 -1.06
C LEU A 17 -51.64 -13.95 -1.06
N SER A 18 -51.41 -13.13 -2.08
CA SER A 18 -52.11 -11.84 -2.23
C SER A 18 -53.59 -12.07 -2.49
N ARG A 19 -54.43 -11.07 -2.17
CA ARG A 19 -55.89 -11.19 -2.38
C ARG A 19 -56.24 -11.46 -3.83
N GLN A 20 -55.54 -10.80 -4.76
CA GLN A 20 -55.74 -10.97 -6.20
C GLN A 20 -55.45 -12.41 -6.66
N GLU A 21 -54.34 -13.00 -6.23
CA GLU A 21 -53.99 -14.39 -6.58
C GLU A 21 -54.99 -15.39 -5.99
N ILE A 22 -55.46 -15.15 -4.76
CA ILE A 22 -56.47 -16.01 -4.14
C ILE A 22 -57.79 -15.94 -4.91
N ASP A 23 -58.21 -14.74 -5.33
CA ASP A 23 -59.44 -14.55 -6.08
C ASP A 23 -59.36 -15.18 -7.49
N GLU A 24 -58.20 -15.08 -8.16
CA GLU A 24 -57.95 -15.70 -9.46
C GLU A 24 -58.00 -17.23 -9.38
N ILE A 25 -57.29 -17.83 -8.41
CA ILE A 25 -57.31 -19.29 -8.20
C ILE A 25 -58.74 -19.78 -7.90
N LEU A 26 -59.49 -19.06 -7.05
CA LEU A 26 -60.86 -19.46 -6.72
C LEU A 26 -61.79 -19.35 -7.91
N ALA A 27 -61.64 -18.33 -8.77
CA ALA A 27 -62.43 -18.17 -9.99
C ALA A 27 -62.23 -19.33 -10.98
N ASP A 28 -61.00 -19.85 -11.10
CA ASP A 28 -60.71 -21.00 -11.96
C ASP A 28 -61.43 -22.27 -11.48
N TYR A 29 -61.37 -22.55 -10.17
CA TYR A 29 -62.07 -23.71 -9.61
C TYR A 29 -63.59 -23.53 -9.61
N GLU A 30 -64.10 -22.32 -9.41
CA GLU A 30 -65.53 -22.00 -9.59
C GLU A 30 -66.00 -22.34 -11.00
N THR A 31 -65.25 -21.92 -12.02
CA THR A 31 -65.51 -22.25 -13.42
C THR A 31 -65.56 -23.76 -13.64
N HIS A 32 -64.66 -24.52 -13.00
CA HIS A 32 -64.62 -25.97 -13.12
C HIS A 32 -65.84 -26.67 -12.50
N PHE A 33 -66.38 -26.14 -11.40
CA PHE A 33 -67.65 -26.62 -10.83
C PHE A 33 -68.85 -26.27 -11.74
N ASP A 34 -68.84 -25.09 -12.37
CA ASP A 34 -69.90 -24.64 -13.27
C ASP A 34 -69.96 -25.49 -14.56
N GLU A 35 -68.80 -25.79 -15.15
CA GLU A 35 -68.68 -26.70 -16.32
C GLU A 35 -69.13 -28.14 -15.99
N ALA A 36 -68.78 -28.62 -14.81
CA ALA A 36 -69.19 -29.94 -14.37
C ALA A 36 -70.70 -30.03 -14.09
N SER A 37 -71.31 -28.95 -13.57
CA SER A 37 -72.76 -28.85 -13.42
C SER A 37 -73.47 -28.86 -14.78
N ALA A 38 -72.95 -28.13 -15.77
CA ALA A 38 -73.50 -28.08 -17.12
C ALA A 38 -73.43 -29.43 -17.86
N SER A 39 -72.45 -30.28 -17.52
CA SER A 39 -72.32 -31.65 -18.03
C SER A 39 -73.11 -32.70 -17.23
N GLY A 40 -73.92 -32.27 -16.25
CA GLY A 40 -74.79 -33.14 -15.45
C GLY A 40 -74.08 -33.89 -14.32
N ARG A 41 -72.84 -33.53 -14.00
CA ARG A 41 -72.11 -34.13 -12.87
C ARG A 41 -72.49 -33.45 -11.56
N SER A 42 -72.61 -34.24 -10.49
CA SER A 42 -72.96 -33.70 -9.18
C SER A 42 -71.77 -32.99 -8.52
N GLU A 43 -72.00 -31.93 -7.76
CA GLU A 43 -70.92 -31.20 -7.06
C GLU A 43 -70.07 -32.11 -6.15
N ALA A 44 -70.70 -33.12 -5.54
CA ALA A 44 -70.02 -34.07 -4.67
C ALA A 44 -69.00 -34.93 -5.43
N GLU A 45 -69.32 -35.30 -6.67
CA GLU A 45 -68.45 -36.07 -7.55
C GLU A 45 -67.26 -35.23 -8.04
N VAL A 46 -67.50 -33.96 -8.35
CA VAL A 46 -66.47 -32.99 -8.75
C VAL A 46 -65.49 -32.74 -7.61
N ALA A 47 -66.00 -32.50 -6.40
CA ALA A 47 -65.17 -32.33 -5.21
C ALA A 47 -64.33 -33.59 -4.91
N GLN A 48 -64.87 -34.79 -5.16
CA GLN A 48 -64.14 -36.05 -5.00
C GLN A 48 -63.05 -36.22 -6.06
N ALA A 49 -63.30 -35.79 -7.30
CA ALA A 49 -62.31 -35.82 -8.38
C ALA A 49 -61.15 -34.83 -8.15
N LEU A 50 -61.45 -33.65 -7.59
CA LEU A 50 -60.47 -32.63 -7.23
C LEU A 50 -59.65 -32.97 -5.97
N GLY A 51 -60.16 -33.86 -5.12
CA GLY A 51 -59.46 -34.35 -3.94
C GLY A 51 -59.59 -33.45 -2.70
N ASP A 52 -58.60 -33.53 -1.81
CA ASP A 52 -58.59 -32.78 -0.54
C ASP A 52 -58.17 -31.30 -0.75
N PRO A 53 -59.07 -30.31 -0.51
CA PRO A 53 -58.77 -28.90 -0.74
C PRO A 53 -57.63 -28.37 0.14
N ALA A 54 -57.39 -28.95 1.33
CA ALA A 54 -56.30 -28.51 2.20
C ALA A 54 -54.92 -28.98 1.70
N ARG A 55 -54.87 -30.13 1.01
CA ARG A 55 -53.67 -30.59 0.32
C ARG A 55 -53.42 -29.77 -0.95
N LEU A 56 -54.47 -29.53 -1.74
CA LEU A 56 -54.41 -28.71 -2.95
C LEU A 56 -53.90 -27.30 -2.66
N ALA A 57 -54.38 -26.67 -1.58
CA ALA A 57 -53.91 -25.35 -1.17
C ALA A 57 -52.41 -25.29 -0.84
N ARG A 58 -51.85 -26.36 -0.24
CA ARG A 58 -50.42 -26.45 0.08
C ARG A 58 -49.58 -26.60 -1.19
N GLU A 59 -50.06 -27.37 -2.16
CA GLU A 59 -49.42 -27.57 -3.46
C GLU A 59 -49.39 -26.26 -4.27
N LEU A 60 -50.52 -25.58 -4.40
CA LEU A 60 -50.62 -24.29 -5.10
C LEU A 60 -49.75 -23.20 -4.46
N ARG A 61 -49.63 -23.19 -3.12
CA ARG A 61 -48.69 -22.29 -2.41
C ARG A 61 -47.24 -22.62 -2.69
N ALA A 62 -46.89 -23.90 -2.72
CA ALA A 62 -45.54 -24.33 -3.03
C ALA A 62 -45.15 -23.92 -4.46
N GLU A 63 -46.05 -24.13 -5.43
CA GLU A 63 -45.82 -23.76 -6.82
C GLU A 63 -45.72 -22.23 -7.02
N THR A 64 -46.63 -21.47 -6.40
CA THR A 64 -46.65 -20.00 -6.49
C THR A 64 -45.45 -19.37 -5.77
N GLY A 65 -45.01 -19.98 -4.66
CA GLY A 65 -43.79 -19.60 -3.95
C GLY A 65 -42.53 -19.82 -4.78
N LEU A 66 -42.45 -20.94 -5.51
CA LEU A 66 -41.33 -21.24 -6.41
C LEU A 66 -41.31 -20.30 -7.62
N ARG A 67 -42.47 -20.01 -8.23
CA ARG A 67 -42.58 -19.04 -9.34
C ARG A 67 -42.19 -17.62 -8.90
N ARG A 68 -42.52 -17.19 -7.67
CA ARG A 68 -42.05 -15.92 -7.11
C ARG A 68 -40.54 -15.88 -6.91
N PHE A 69 -39.96 -16.99 -6.45
CA PHE A 69 -38.51 -17.13 -6.28
C PHE A 69 -37.77 -17.08 -7.63
N GLU A 70 -38.34 -17.69 -8.68
CA GLU A 70 -37.78 -17.65 -10.04
C GLU A 70 -37.99 -16.29 -10.72
N ALA A 71 -39.14 -15.65 -10.55
CA ALA A 71 -39.48 -14.36 -11.15
C ALA A 71 -38.70 -13.18 -10.52
N HIS A 72 -38.23 -13.31 -9.27
CA HIS A 72 -37.46 -12.28 -8.57
C HIS A 72 -36.05 -12.77 -8.16
N ARG A 73 -35.27 -13.30 -9.11
CA ARG A 73 -33.80 -13.17 -8.98
C ARG A 73 -33.47 -11.68 -8.96
N SER A 74 -33.29 -11.09 -7.78
CA SER A 74 -33.11 -9.64 -7.65
C SER A 74 -31.88 -9.20 -8.43
N VAL A 75 -32.11 -8.55 -9.57
CA VAL A 75 -31.07 -8.03 -10.47
C VAL A 75 -30.12 -7.09 -9.73
N ALA A 76 -30.57 -6.45 -8.64
CA ALA A 76 -29.76 -5.62 -7.76
C ALA A 76 -28.65 -6.40 -7.01
N ASN A 77 -28.94 -7.59 -6.47
CA ASN A 77 -27.91 -8.41 -5.80
C ASN A 77 -26.93 -9.02 -6.81
N LEU A 78 -27.41 -9.34 -8.02
CA LEU A 78 -26.55 -9.82 -9.12
C LEU A 78 -25.65 -8.69 -9.66
N ALA A 79 -26.19 -7.48 -9.82
CA ALA A 79 -25.43 -6.29 -10.20
C ALA A 79 -24.40 -5.93 -9.13
N THR A 80 -24.75 -5.97 -7.85
CA THR A 80 -23.81 -5.69 -6.74
C THR A 80 -22.69 -6.71 -6.69
N ALA A 81 -22.98 -8.01 -6.88
CA ALA A 81 -21.96 -9.05 -6.98
C ALA A 81 -21.07 -8.87 -8.22
N MET A 82 -21.65 -8.47 -9.36
CA MET A 82 -20.89 -8.13 -10.58
C MET A 82 -20.01 -6.89 -10.39
N PHE A 83 -20.50 -5.83 -9.75
CA PHE A 83 -19.73 -4.63 -9.43
C PHE A 83 -18.62 -4.92 -8.40
N ALA A 84 -18.85 -5.81 -7.44
CA ALA A 84 -17.82 -6.26 -6.51
C ALA A 84 -16.72 -7.08 -7.22
N LEU A 85 -17.10 -8.00 -8.11
CA LEU A 85 -16.17 -8.77 -8.95
C LEU A 85 -15.38 -7.88 -9.92
N ALA A 86 -16.06 -6.92 -10.57
CA ALA A 86 -15.44 -5.96 -11.47
C ALA A 86 -14.51 -5.00 -10.72
N GLY A 87 -14.90 -4.56 -9.52
CA GLY A 87 -14.08 -3.73 -8.64
C GLY A 87 -12.80 -4.45 -8.20
N LEU A 88 -12.90 -5.73 -7.85
CA LEU A 88 -11.73 -6.54 -7.47
C LEU A 88 -10.77 -6.74 -8.65
N ALA A 89 -11.29 -7.05 -9.85
CA ALA A 89 -10.48 -7.14 -11.07
C ALA A 89 -9.88 -5.79 -11.47
N ALA A 90 -10.60 -4.69 -11.25
CA ALA A 90 -10.11 -3.35 -11.51
C ALA A 90 -8.94 -2.99 -10.58
N VAL A 91 -8.99 -3.33 -9.30
CA VAL A 91 -7.86 -3.09 -8.37
C VAL A 91 -6.61 -3.84 -8.83
N ASP A 92 -6.75 -5.10 -9.24
CA ASP A 92 -5.61 -5.88 -9.73
C ASP A 92 -5.03 -5.30 -11.03
N ILE A 93 -5.87 -4.84 -11.96
CA ILE A 93 -5.40 -4.23 -13.21
C ILE A 93 -4.78 -2.85 -12.98
N PHE A 94 -5.37 -2.01 -12.14
CA PHE A 94 -4.91 -0.63 -11.93
C PHE A 94 -3.70 -0.52 -11.00
N PHE A 95 -3.54 -1.43 -10.04
CA PHE A 95 -2.45 -1.35 -9.07
C PHE A 95 -1.37 -2.41 -9.28
N LEU A 96 -1.76 -3.67 -9.53
CA LEU A 96 -0.79 -4.77 -9.62
C LEU A 96 -0.05 -4.78 -10.97
N LEU A 97 -0.73 -4.48 -12.08
CA LEU A 97 -0.10 -4.45 -13.41
C LEU A 97 0.98 -3.35 -13.53
N PRO A 98 0.74 -2.07 -13.17
CA PRO A 98 1.78 -1.04 -13.25
C PRO A 98 2.94 -1.31 -12.31
N LEU A 99 2.67 -1.82 -11.10
CA LEU A 99 3.70 -2.23 -10.16
C LEU A 99 4.60 -3.33 -10.75
N LEU A 100 4.01 -4.37 -11.35
CA LEU A 100 4.77 -5.44 -11.99
C LEU A 100 5.60 -4.91 -13.17
N LEU A 101 5.04 -3.98 -13.96
CA LEU A 101 5.76 -3.32 -15.04
C LEU A 101 6.98 -2.53 -14.53
N VAL A 102 6.82 -1.74 -13.46
CA VAL A 102 7.94 -1.03 -12.82
C VAL A 102 9.01 -2.00 -12.34
N ILE A 103 8.62 -3.07 -11.65
CA ILE A 103 9.55 -4.10 -11.17
C ILE A 103 10.31 -4.74 -12.34
N ALA A 104 9.60 -5.04 -13.44
CA ALA A 104 10.21 -5.61 -14.64
C ALA A 104 11.23 -4.66 -15.28
N VAL A 105 10.88 -3.38 -15.45
CA VAL A 105 11.78 -2.35 -16.00
C VAL A 105 13.03 -2.19 -15.12
N VAL A 106 12.85 -2.13 -13.79
CA VAL A 106 13.97 -2.04 -12.85
C VAL A 106 14.87 -3.28 -12.93
N ALA A 107 14.28 -4.48 -12.96
CA ALA A 107 15.04 -5.73 -13.08
C ALA A 107 15.84 -5.78 -14.40
N ILE A 108 15.25 -5.36 -15.51
CA ILE A 108 15.92 -5.26 -16.81
C ILE A 108 17.07 -4.25 -16.74
N GLY A 109 16.84 -3.08 -16.15
CA GLY A 109 17.87 -2.05 -15.98
C GLY A 109 19.06 -2.52 -15.15
N ILE A 110 18.80 -3.19 -14.02
CA ILE A 110 19.84 -3.81 -13.18
C ILE A 110 20.60 -4.88 -13.97
N GLY A 111 19.88 -5.74 -14.69
CA GLY A 111 20.49 -6.78 -15.53
C GLY A 111 21.39 -6.19 -16.61
N ALA A 112 20.94 -5.16 -17.32
CA ALA A 112 21.73 -4.46 -18.34
C ALA A 112 22.99 -3.81 -17.74
N GLY A 113 22.86 -3.16 -16.58
CA GLY A 113 23.99 -2.57 -15.86
C GLY A 113 25.03 -3.62 -15.44
N LEU A 114 24.59 -4.77 -14.92
CA LEU A 114 25.48 -5.88 -14.56
C LEU A 114 26.21 -6.44 -15.78
N VAL A 115 25.51 -6.62 -16.91
CA VAL A 115 26.13 -7.10 -18.16
C VAL A 115 27.17 -6.11 -18.67
N ALA A 116 26.87 -4.82 -18.65
CA ALA A 116 27.83 -3.78 -19.03
C ALA A 116 29.07 -3.79 -18.11
N LEU A 117 28.88 -3.96 -16.79
CA LEU A 117 29.96 -4.06 -15.82
C LEU A 117 30.86 -5.29 -16.09
N GLY A 118 30.25 -6.45 -16.36
CA GLY A 118 30.99 -7.66 -16.72
C GLY A 118 31.74 -7.50 -18.03
N ALA A 119 31.14 -6.88 -19.05
CA ALA A 119 31.79 -6.59 -20.33
C ALA A 119 32.99 -5.65 -20.15
N ALA A 120 32.88 -4.62 -19.31
CA ALA A 120 34.01 -3.76 -18.94
C ALA A 120 35.10 -4.56 -18.22
N GLY A 121 34.73 -5.46 -17.31
CA GLY A 121 35.67 -6.38 -16.65
C GLY A 121 36.46 -7.23 -17.65
N VAL A 122 35.76 -7.88 -18.58
CA VAL A 122 36.40 -8.67 -19.66
C VAL A 122 37.32 -7.81 -20.51
N HIS A 123 36.90 -6.59 -20.87
CA HIS A 123 37.73 -5.66 -21.63
C HIS A 123 39.03 -5.29 -20.89
N VAL A 124 38.96 -5.05 -19.57
CA VAL A 124 40.13 -4.75 -18.75
C VAL A 124 41.08 -5.96 -18.66
N ILE A 125 40.55 -7.17 -18.50
CA ILE A 125 41.37 -8.41 -18.49
C ILE A 125 42.05 -8.59 -19.85
N PHE A 126 41.30 -8.44 -20.95
CA PHE A 126 41.82 -8.58 -22.29
C PHE A 126 42.93 -7.56 -22.57
N GLY A 127 42.72 -6.30 -22.18
CA GLY A 127 43.75 -5.25 -22.26
C GLY A 127 45.00 -5.60 -21.47
N ALA A 128 44.86 -6.18 -20.27
CA ALA A 128 46.00 -6.59 -19.44
C ALA A 128 46.80 -7.76 -20.06
N VAL A 129 46.14 -8.70 -20.73
CA VAL A 129 46.78 -9.87 -21.35
C VAL A 129 47.44 -9.52 -22.69
N PHE A 130 46.74 -8.77 -23.55
CA PHE A 130 47.18 -8.57 -24.95
C PHE A 130 47.99 -7.28 -25.16
N SER A 131 47.84 -6.25 -24.31
CA SER A 131 48.60 -4.99 -24.43
C SER A 131 49.93 -5.02 -23.64
N ALA A 132 50.51 -6.20 -23.42
CA ALA A 132 51.75 -6.43 -22.66
C ALA A 132 53.03 -5.84 -23.30
N HIS A 133 52.92 -4.91 -24.25
CA HIS A 133 54.05 -4.36 -25.01
C HIS A 133 54.65 -3.06 -24.42
N GLY A 134 54.25 -2.61 -23.21
CA GLY A 134 54.84 -1.40 -22.61
C GLY A 134 54.52 -1.06 -21.15
N GLY A 135 53.92 -1.98 -20.37
CA GLY A 135 53.55 -1.75 -18.97
C GLY A 135 54.36 -2.58 -17.98
N SER A 136 54.49 -2.13 -16.73
CA SER A 136 55.15 -2.89 -15.66
C SER A 136 54.30 -4.11 -15.23
N ILE A 137 54.96 -5.23 -14.88
CA ILE A 137 54.31 -6.46 -14.41
C ILE A 137 53.31 -6.21 -13.26
N PRO A 138 53.62 -5.38 -12.24
CA PRO A 138 52.67 -5.08 -11.17
C PRO A 138 51.39 -4.40 -11.68
N GLY A 139 51.49 -3.52 -12.68
CA GLY A 139 50.34 -2.85 -13.28
C GLY A 139 49.40 -3.81 -14.01
N ALA A 140 49.94 -4.83 -14.68
CA ALA A 140 49.15 -5.88 -15.32
C ALA A 140 48.39 -6.72 -14.28
N LEU A 141 49.03 -7.06 -13.15
CA LEU A 141 48.40 -7.81 -12.07
C LEU A 141 47.23 -7.04 -11.44
N ILE A 142 47.40 -5.73 -11.19
CA ILE A 142 46.32 -4.88 -10.65
C ILE A 142 45.12 -4.85 -11.60
N ARG A 143 45.36 -4.68 -12.91
CA ARG A 143 44.28 -4.67 -13.92
C ARG A 143 43.56 -6.02 -14.00
N MET A 144 44.29 -7.13 -13.89
CA MET A 144 43.68 -8.47 -13.81
C MET A 144 42.74 -8.58 -12.61
N VAL A 145 43.20 -8.19 -11.41
CA VAL A 145 42.39 -8.25 -10.18
C VAL A 145 41.13 -7.39 -10.32
N VAL A 146 41.25 -6.16 -10.82
CA VAL A 146 40.10 -5.28 -11.08
C VAL A 146 39.14 -5.92 -12.08
N GLY A 147 39.65 -6.44 -13.19
CA GLY A 147 38.84 -7.07 -14.22
C GLY A 147 38.08 -8.30 -13.73
N PHE A 148 38.74 -9.20 -12.99
CA PHE A 148 38.08 -10.35 -12.36
C PHE A 148 37.05 -9.93 -11.32
N GLY A 149 37.31 -8.87 -10.55
CA GLY A 149 36.33 -8.30 -9.61
C GLY A 149 35.06 -7.84 -10.31
N LEU A 150 35.18 -7.13 -11.44
CA LEU A 150 34.03 -6.67 -12.23
C LEU A 150 33.22 -7.83 -12.83
N VAL A 151 33.89 -8.87 -13.32
CA VAL A 151 33.21 -10.09 -13.82
C VAL A 151 32.52 -10.84 -12.67
N ALA A 152 33.15 -10.93 -11.49
CA ALA A 152 32.54 -11.54 -10.32
C ALA A 152 31.28 -10.78 -9.86
N CYS A 153 31.26 -9.45 -9.95
CA CYS A 153 30.07 -8.65 -9.68
C CYS A 153 28.90 -8.98 -10.61
N LEU A 154 29.15 -9.23 -11.91
CA LEU A 154 28.12 -9.70 -12.85
C LEU A 154 27.56 -11.07 -12.40
N VAL A 155 28.42 -12.04 -12.10
CA VAL A 155 27.97 -13.40 -11.74
C VAL A 155 27.18 -13.39 -10.42
N PHE A 156 27.73 -12.75 -9.39
CA PHE A 156 27.09 -12.66 -8.07
C PHE A 156 25.81 -11.83 -8.11
N GLY A 157 25.87 -10.63 -8.70
CA GLY A 157 24.71 -9.75 -8.83
C GLY A 157 23.62 -10.35 -9.72
N GLY A 158 24.00 -11.02 -10.81
CA GLY A 158 23.08 -11.72 -11.70
C GLY A 158 22.38 -12.88 -11.01
N SER A 159 23.11 -13.68 -10.23
CA SER A 159 22.52 -14.75 -9.40
C SER A 159 21.50 -14.22 -8.39
N LEU A 160 21.83 -13.12 -7.70
CA LEU A 160 20.92 -12.49 -6.75
C LEU A 160 19.66 -11.92 -7.42
N LEU A 161 19.82 -11.29 -8.59
CA LEU A 161 18.70 -10.78 -9.39
C LEU A 161 17.75 -11.91 -9.81
N LEU A 162 18.30 -13.03 -10.30
CA LEU A 162 17.52 -14.20 -10.69
C LEU A 162 16.80 -14.85 -9.49
N LEU A 163 17.46 -14.95 -8.33
CA LEU A 163 16.83 -15.42 -7.10
C LEU A 163 15.67 -14.50 -6.66
N GLY A 164 15.88 -13.18 -6.73
CA GLY A 164 14.86 -12.18 -6.45
C GLY A 164 13.65 -12.30 -7.38
N LEU A 165 13.89 -12.40 -8.69
CA LEU A 165 12.83 -12.61 -9.69
C LEU A 165 12.07 -13.92 -9.44
N GLY A 166 12.78 -15.00 -9.15
CA GLY A 166 12.18 -16.30 -8.83
C GLY A 166 11.38 -16.30 -7.52
N ALA A 167 11.79 -15.52 -6.51
CA ALA A 167 11.00 -15.28 -5.31
C ALA A 167 9.74 -14.48 -5.62
N GLY A 168 9.84 -13.44 -6.45
CA GLY A 168 8.72 -12.63 -6.91
C GLY A 168 7.66 -13.45 -7.66
N VAL A 169 8.07 -14.30 -8.60
CA VAL A 169 7.15 -15.21 -9.31
C VAL A 169 6.46 -16.19 -8.36
N ARG A 170 7.17 -16.72 -7.36
CA ARG A 170 6.57 -17.59 -6.34
C ARG A 170 5.54 -16.86 -5.48
N LEU A 171 5.82 -15.61 -5.10
CA LEU A 171 4.90 -14.75 -4.36
C LEU A 171 3.64 -14.46 -5.19
N LEU A 172 3.81 -14.06 -6.45
CA LEU A 172 2.70 -13.83 -7.38
C LEU A 172 1.87 -15.11 -7.57
N GLY A 173 2.51 -16.27 -7.70
CA GLY A 173 1.82 -17.56 -7.77
C GLY A 173 1.04 -17.90 -6.49
N ARG A 174 1.52 -17.51 -5.29
CA ARG A 174 0.75 -17.66 -4.04
C ARG A 174 -0.44 -16.70 -4.01
N TYR A 175 -0.24 -15.47 -4.44
CA TYR A 175 -1.28 -14.45 -4.54
C TYR A 175 -2.42 -14.91 -5.48
N VAL A 176 -2.10 -15.35 -6.70
CA VAL A 176 -3.09 -15.86 -7.67
C VAL A 176 -3.83 -17.08 -7.11
N ARG A 177 -3.13 -18.02 -6.44
CA ARG A 177 -3.78 -19.19 -5.83
C ARG A 177 -4.72 -18.83 -4.68
N LEU A 178 -4.36 -17.86 -3.86
CA LEU A 178 -5.21 -17.36 -2.78
C LEU A 178 -6.48 -16.72 -3.37
N HIS A 179 -6.31 -15.92 -4.43
CA HIS A 179 -7.41 -15.25 -5.12
C HIS A 179 -8.37 -16.24 -5.78
N TYR A 180 -7.85 -17.28 -6.45
CA TYR A 180 -8.68 -18.34 -7.04
C TYR A 180 -9.41 -19.21 -6.01
N ARG A 181 -8.85 -19.43 -4.81
CA ARG A 181 -9.53 -20.19 -3.75
C ARG A 181 -10.78 -19.49 -3.22
N LEU A 182 -10.88 -18.17 -3.35
CA LEU A 182 -12.06 -17.40 -2.93
C LEU A 182 -13.20 -17.45 -3.96
N LEU A 183 -12.89 -17.79 -5.22
CA LEU A 183 -13.84 -17.81 -6.33
C LEU A 183 -14.53 -19.17 -6.54
N ASP A 184 -14.14 -20.21 -5.80
CA ASP A 184 -14.67 -21.57 -5.99
C ASP A 184 -15.05 -22.23 -4.63
N PRO A 185 -16.14 -21.78 -3.97
CA PRO A 185 -16.59 -22.33 -2.67
C PRO A 185 -17.13 -23.77 -2.78
N ALA A 186 -17.48 -24.22 -3.99
CA ALA A 186 -18.22 -25.46 -4.25
C ALA A 186 -17.39 -26.75 -4.09
N ARG A 187 -16.15 -26.67 -3.61
CA ARG A 187 -15.29 -27.85 -3.37
C ARG A 187 -15.39 -28.44 -1.96
N ASN A 188 -16.20 -27.86 -1.08
CA ASN A 188 -16.39 -28.34 0.29
C ASN A 188 -17.71 -29.10 0.51
N GLU A 189 -18.51 -29.35 -0.52
CA GLU A 189 -19.59 -30.33 -0.40
C GLU A 189 -18.97 -31.73 -0.49
N ALA A 190 -19.05 -32.46 0.63
CA ALA A 190 -18.65 -33.85 0.71
C ALA A 190 -19.39 -34.67 -0.36
N PRO A 191 -18.75 -35.68 -1.00
CA PRO A 191 -19.45 -36.53 -1.95
C PRO A 191 -20.60 -37.24 -1.24
N GLU A 192 -21.83 -37.06 -1.74
CA GLU A 192 -22.93 -37.93 -1.32
C GLU A 192 -22.58 -39.39 -1.66
N PRO A 193 -22.76 -40.33 -0.72
CA PRO A 193 -22.41 -41.72 -0.93
C PRO A 193 -23.42 -42.35 -1.90
N GLY A 194 -23.05 -42.51 -3.17
CA GLY A 194 -23.81 -43.32 -4.12
C GLY A 194 -23.90 -42.85 -5.57
N SER A 195 -23.18 -41.80 -5.99
CA SER A 195 -23.21 -41.39 -7.41
C SER A 195 -21.97 -41.87 -8.18
N ASP A 196 -22.17 -42.89 -9.03
CA ASP A 196 -21.22 -43.29 -10.07
C ASP A 196 -21.21 -42.24 -11.19
N VAL A 197 -20.49 -41.14 -10.97
CA VAL A 197 -20.22 -40.16 -12.03
C VAL A 197 -18.77 -40.30 -12.48
N PRO A 198 -18.50 -40.62 -13.77
CA PRO A 198 -17.14 -40.75 -14.25
C PRO A 198 -16.40 -39.39 -14.24
N PRO A 199 -15.08 -39.37 -14.01
CA PRO A 199 -14.34 -38.14 -13.83
C PRO A 199 -14.34 -37.29 -15.10
N ARG A 200 -14.92 -36.09 -15.02
CA ARG A 200 -14.92 -35.08 -16.08
C ARG A 200 -13.48 -34.60 -16.32
N LYS A 201 -12.93 -34.93 -17.49
CA LYS A 201 -11.59 -34.51 -17.96
C LYS A 201 -11.43 -33.00 -17.80
N SER A 202 -10.44 -32.59 -17.00
CA SER A 202 -10.09 -31.18 -16.81
C SER A 202 -9.64 -30.57 -18.15
N ASN A 203 -10.31 -29.51 -18.58
CA ASN A 203 -10.04 -28.84 -19.85
C ASN A 203 -8.59 -28.31 -19.87
N ALA A 204 -7.74 -28.96 -20.67
CA ALA A 204 -6.32 -28.64 -20.89
C ALA A 204 -6.08 -27.31 -21.65
N VAL A 205 -7.13 -26.54 -21.91
CA VAL A 205 -7.10 -25.31 -22.73
C VAL A 205 -6.53 -24.13 -21.93
N GLY A 206 -6.85 -23.99 -20.64
CA GLY A 206 -6.37 -22.87 -19.80
C GLY A 206 -4.87 -22.91 -19.46
N LYS A 207 -4.22 -24.07 -19.52
CA LYS A 207 -2.76 -24.20 -19.30
C LYS A 207 -1.94 -23.83 -20.53
N ARG A 208 -2.53 -23.90 -21.73
CA ARG A 208 -1.83 -23.64 -23.01
C ARG A 208 -1.86 -22.16 -23.39
N THR A 209 -2.92 -21.43 -23.04
CA THR A 209 -3.02 -19.98 -23.26
C THR A 209 -2.07 -19.18 -22.36
N LEU A 210 -1.84 -19.62 -21.11
CA LEU A 210 -0.86 -19.00 -20.20
C LEU A 210 0.59 -19.16 -20.70
N ALA A 211 0.93 -20.30 -21.28
CA ALA A 211 2.26 -20.54 -21.83
C ALA A 211 2.52 -19.71 -23.11
N ALA A 212 1.49 -19.46 -23.92
CA ALA A 212 1.61 -18.66 -25.13
C ALA A 212 1.84 -17.16 -24.82
N ILE A 213 1.20 -16.61 -23.79
CA ILE A 213 1.36 -15.21 -23.39
C ILE A 213 2.76 -14.97 -22.77
N VAL A 214 3.25 -15.91 -21.95
CA VAL A 214 4.61 -15.84 -21.38
C VAL A 214 5.67 -15.97 -22.48
N GLY A 215 5.43 -16.83 -23.49
CA GLY A 215 6.32 -16.96 -24.65
C GLY A 215 6.38 -15.70 -25.51
N LEU A 216 5.25 -15.01 -25.73
CA LEU A 216 5.17 -13.77 -26.51
C LEU A 216 5.94 -12.62 -25.83
N ILE A 217 5.86 -12.52 -24.50
CA ILE A 217 6.58 -11.48 -23.73
C ILE A 217 8.10 -11.70 -23.80
N ILE A 218 8.56 -12.94 -23.76
CA ILE A 218 9.98 -13.28 -23.90
C ILE A 218 10.48 -12.98 -25.33
N ALA A 219 9.68 -13.29 -26.36
CA ALA A 219 10.01 -13.00 -27.75
C ALA A 219 10.09 -11.49 -28.06
N VAL A 220 9.15 -10.70 -27.55
CA VAL A 220 9.14 -9.23 -27.72
C VAL A 220 10.31 -8.58 -26.96
N SER A 221 10.68 -9.12 -25.79
CA SER A 221 11.84 -8.64 -25.02
C SER A 221 13.18 -8.92 -25.74
N LEU A 222 13.28 -10.04 -26.45
CA LEU A 222 14.47 -10.37 -27.25
C LEU A 222 14.55 -9.56 -28.56
N LEU A 223 13.41 -9.25 -29.19
CA LEU A 223 13.36 -8.38 -30.37
C LEU A 223 13.68 -6.91 -30.04
N ALA A 224 13.30 -6.42 -28.85
CA ALA A 224 13.64 -5.07 -28.38
C ALA A 224 15.16 -4.91 -28.10
N PHE A 225 15.84 -6.00 -27.73
CA PHE A 225 17.29 -5.98 -27.49
C PHE A 225 18.12 -5.99 -28.79
N GLY A 226 17.56 -6.53 -29.88
CA GLY A 226 18.20 -6.57 -31.20
C GLY A 226 18.21 -5.23 -31.96
N ALA A 227 17.36 -4.27 -31.59
CA ALA A 227 17.19 -3.02 -32.34
C ALA A 227 17.96 -1.80 -31.79
N SER A 228 18.60 -1.87 -30.61
CA SER A 228 19.30 -0.71 -30.01
C SER A 228 20.78 -0.59 -30.40
N ARG A 229 21.09 -0.77 -31.68
CA ARG A 229 22.40 -0.46 -32.28
C ARG A 229 22.24 0.50 -33.47
N ILE A 230 21.49 1.59 -33.32
CA ILE A 230 21.46 2.70 -34.28
C ILE A 230 21.39 4.04 -33.52
N GLY A 231 22.35 4.91 -33.83
CA GLY A 231 22.11 6.35 -34.02
C GLY A 231 22.00 7.23 -32.77
N SER A 232 23.08 7.96 -32.51
CA SER A 232 23.06 9.24 -31.81
C SER A 232 22.02 10.20 -32.39
N ASN A 233 21.29 10.93 -31.53
CA ASN A 233 21.25 12.40 -31.49
C ASN A 233 20.28 12.87 -30.40
N GLY A 234 20.65 13.97 -29.75
CA GLY A 234 20.07 14.44 -28.51
C GLY A 234 18.60 14.83 -28.59
N VAL A 235 17.92 14.65 -27.46
CA VAL A 235 16.73 15.41 -27.10
C VAL A 235 16.87 15.75 -25.61
N GLU A 236 17.15 17.01 -25.35
CA GLU A 236 17.00 17.64 -24.04
C GLU A 236 15.51 17.65 -23.64
N GLY A 237 15.25 17.51 -22.34
CA GLY A 237 13.97 17.92 -21.75
C GLY A 237 13.12 16.79 -21.15
N ALA A 238 13.49 16.34 -19.95
CA ALA A 238 12.54 15.91 -18.90
C ALA A 238 13.31 15.59 -17.61
N SER A 239 13.56 16.62 -16.80
CA SER A 239 14.23 16.49 -15.51
C SER A 239 13.28 15.90 -14.45
N TRP A 240 13.28 14.59 -14.28
CA TRP A 240 12.67 13.94 -13.12
C TRP A 240 13.57 12.82 -12.59
N SER A 241 14.65 13.20 -11.90
CA SER A 241 15.38 12.39 -10.91
C SER A 241 16.73 13.03 -10.55
N ARG A 242 16.69 14.10 -9.74
CA ARG A 242 17.82 14.51 -8.92
C ARG A 242 17.26 15.10 -7.64
N ASN A 243 17.08 14.28 -6.60
CA ASN A 243 17.13 14.73 -5.19
C ASN A 243 17.03 13.56 -4.19
N THR A 244 17.99 12.64 -4.23
CA THR A 244 18.25 11.69 -3.14
C THR A 244 19.72 11.70 -2.74
N ARG A 245 20.35 12.89 -2.66
CA ARG A 245 21.77 13.04 -2.27
C ARG A 245 22.02 13.21 -0.76
N TRP A 246 21.00 13.23 0.09
CA TRP A 246 21.13 13.74 1.46
C TRP A 246 20.68 12.72 2.53
N ALA A 247 20.49 11.46 2.16
CA ALA A 247 20.10 10.42 3.12
C ALA A 247 21.34 9.73 3.71
N CYS A 248 21.85 10.23 4.83
CA CYS A 248 22.84 9.51 5.62
C CYS A 248 22.15 8.35 6.37
N GLY A 249 22.13 7.17 5.75
CA GLY A 249 21.70 5.92 6.37
C GLY A 249 22.78 4.86 6.25
N LEU A 250 23.56 4.63 7.31
CA LEU A 250 24.51 3.53 7.32
C LEU A 250 23.77 2.19 7.47
N SER A 251 23.99 1.29 6.51
CA SER A 251 23.62 -0.11 6.63
C SER A 251 24.40 -0.79 7.76
N TRP A 252 23.81 -1.82 8.40
CA TRP A 252 24.46 -2.62 9.45
C TRP A 252 25.84 -3.19 9.03
N LEU A 253 26.02 -3.47 7.74
CA LEU A 253 27.27 -3.94 7.14
C LEU A 253 28.37 -2.87 7.12
N GLN A 254 28.03 -1.58 7.05
CA GLN A 254 29.02 -0.50 7.14
C GLN A 254 29.49 -0.27 8.58
N ARG A 255 28.66 -0.56 9.58
CA ARG A 255 29.02 -0.49 11.00
C ARG A 255 30.10 -1.52 11.39
N ALA A 256 30.09 -2.69 10.73
CA ALA A 256 31.11 -3.72 10.90
C ALA A 256 32.46 -3.37 10.23
N ARG A 257 32.47 -2.46 9.24
CA ARG A 257 33.71 -1.98 8.59
C ARG A 257 34.28 -0.70 9.20
N ALA A 258 33.48 0.05 9.97
CA ALA A 258 33.93 1.26 10.68
C ALA A 258 34.70 0.96 11.98
N GLY A 259 34.88 -0.32 12.35
CA GLY A 259 35.74 -0.73 13.44
C GLY A 259 37.22 -0.75 13.02
N HIS A 260 37.84 0.42 12.83
CA HIS A 260 39.28 0.70 12.96
C HIS A 260 39.62 2.10 12.43
N ARG A 261 39.13 3.14 13.12
CA ARG A 261 39.86 4.41 13.29
C ARG A 261 39.59 4.90 14.69
N THR A 262 40.45 4.51 15.62
CA THR A 262 40.63 5.22 16.88
C THR A 262 41.22 6.58 16.54
N ALA A 263 40.38 7.60 16.43
CA ALA A 263 40.81 8.98 16.58
C ALA A 263 40.96 9.24 18.08
N ASP A 264 42.13 8.87 18.58
CA ASP A 264 42.71 9.48 19.78
C ASP A 264 43.14 10.90 19.38
N GLY A 265 42.67 11.90 20.10
CA GLY A 265 42.80 13.31 19.73
C GLY A 265 41.69 14.16 20.31
N SER A 266 41.66 14.28 21.63
CA SER A 266 40.88 15.29 22.35
C SER A 266 41.62 16.63 22.32
N ASP A 267 41.71 17.23 21.14
CA ASP A 267 42.15 18.62 21.01
C ASP A 267 40.91 19.51 20.96
N GLY A 268 40.88 20.54 21.80
CA GLY A 268 39.74 21.43 22.00
C GLY A 268 39.20 21.99 20.67
N VAL A 269 38.07 21.44 20.22
CA VAL A 269 37.35 21.94 19.05
C VAL A 269 36.89 23.36 19.39
N SER A 270 37.48 24.33 18.71
CA SER A 270 36.98 25.70 18.73
C SER A 270 35.57 25.70 18.14
N SER A 271 34.56 25.88 18.99
CA SER A 271 33.16 25.92 18.54
C SER A 271 32.90 27.25 17.82
N GLY A 272 32.64 27.16 16.52
CA GLY A 272 32.17 28.28 15.72
C GLY A 272 30.68 28.51 15.95
N THR A 273 30.22 29.74 15.74
CA THR A 273 28.79 30.05 15.61
C THR A 273 28.62 30.97 14.41
N VAL A 274 27.73 30.59 13.50
CA VAL A 274 27.39 31.37 12.32
C VAL A 274 25.89 31.62 12.33
N THR A 275 25.51 32.89 12.20
CA THR A 275 24.13 33.30 12.03
C THR A 275 23.94 33.82 10.61
N PHE A 276 22.93 33.30 9.92
CA PHE A 276 22.58 33.76 8.58
C PHE A 276 21.05 33.92 8.44
N PRO A 277 20.60 34.92 7.66
CA PRO A 277 19.19 35.06 7.35
C PRO A 277 18.74 33.99 6.35
N PHE A 278 17.46 33.65 6.34
CA PHE A 278 16.89 32.76 5.33
C PHE A 278 15.50 33.23 4.89
N GLU A 279 15.04 32.75 3.73
CA GLU A 279 13.69 33.01 3.27
C GLU A 279 12.67 32.18 4.07
N SER A 280 11.86 32.84 4.89
CA SER A 280 10.74 32.18 5.56
C SER A 280 9.69 31.75 4.52
N ARG A 281 9.25 30.50 4.64
CA ARG A 281 8.20 29.89 3.84
C ARG A 281 7.26 29.15 4.78
N ASP A 282 6.09 28.77 4.27
CA ASP A 282 5.12 28.00 5.03
C ASP A 282 5.60 26.59 5.39
N SER A 283 6.63 26.08 4.68
CA SER A 283 7.20 24.75 4.93
C SER A 283 8.71 24.76 5.06
N LEU A 284 9.24 23.97 6.00
CA LEU A 284 10.66 23.72 6.17
C LEU A 284 10.96 22.23 6.35
N ASP A 285 11.84 21.72 5.49
CA ASP A 285 12.35 20.36 5.51
C ASP A 285 13.69 20.30 6.25
N ILE A 286 13.79 19.40 7.21
CA ILE A 286 14.95 19.17 8.07
C ILE A 286 15.62 17.87 7.63
N ASP A 287 16.76 18.01 6.96
CA ASP A 287 17.55 16.91 6.40
C ASP A 287 18.92 16.82 7.07
N LEU A 288 19.03 17.37 8.28
CA LEU A 288 20.22 17.32 9.10
C LEU A 288 20.11 16.23 10.18
N PRO A 289 21.15 15.41 10.38
CA PRO A 289 21.21 14.44 11.47
C PRO A 289 21.66 15.10 12.79
N THR A 290 21.07 16.25 13.14
CA THR A 290 21.37 17.02 14.37
C THR A 290 20.08 17.59 14.97
N PRO A 291 20.05 17.87 16.29
CA PRO A 291 18.98 18.63 16.91
C PRO A 291 18.80 20.04 16.33
N VAL A 292 17.60 20.30 15.83
CA VAL A 292 17.13 21.60 15.39
C VAL A 292 16.09 22.10 16.39
N SER A 293 16.28 23.32 16.89
CA SER A 293 15.30 24.00 17.75
C SER A 293 14.72 25.21 17.04
N TYR A 294 13.41 25.41 17.18
CA TYR A 294 12.69 26.53 16.57
C TYR A 294 11.84 27.26 17.60
N ARG A 295 11.84 28.59 17.50
CA ARG A 295 10.90 29.49 18.18
C ARG A 295 10.34 30.53 17.21
N PRO A 296 9.04 30.86 17.26
CA PRO A 296 8.50 31.95 16.48
C PRO A 296 9.18 33.29 16.77
N GLY A 297 9.39 34.10 15.74
CA GLY A 297 9.94 35.45 15.87
C GLY A 297 9.70 36.30 14.62
N THR A 298 10.05 37.57 14.69
CA THR A 298 9.76 38.54 13.61
C THR A 298 10.74 38.47 12.44
N LYS A 299 11.92 37.87 12.66
CA LYS A 299 12.98 37.75 11.66
C LYS A 299 13.31 36.28 11.42
N ALA A 300 13.52 35.95 10.15
CA ALA A 300 13.92 34.63 9.71
C ALA A 300 15.45 34.50 9.74
N GLU A 301 15.96 33.92 10.83
CA GLU A 301 17.39 33.77 11.10
C GLU A 301 17.69 32.35 11.59
N ALA A 302 18.78 31.79 11.09
CA ALA A 302 19.31 30.51 11.51
C ALA A 302 20.67 30.71 12.16
N THR A 303 20.83 30.22 13.38
CA THR A 303 22.09 30.20 14.11
C THR A 303 22.57 28.75 14.22
N VAL A 304 23.74 28.49 13.65
CA VAL A 304 24.37 27.17 13.63
C VAL A 304 25.64 27.22 14.45
N SER A 305 25.76 26.31 15.42
CA SER A 305 26.91 26.21 16.32
C SER A 305 27.50 24.81 16.29
N GLY A 306 28.83 24.69 16.28
CA GLY A 306 29.55 23.41 16.15
C GLY A 306 30.96 23.57 15.56
N ASP A 307 31.46 22.53 14.91
CA ASP A 307 32.75 22.55 14.20
C ASP A 307 32.68 23.49 12.97
N PRO A 308 33.54 24.52 12.86
CA PRO A 308 33.59 25.42 11.71
C PRO A 308 33.70 24.70 10.35
N ALA A 309 34.41 23.56 10.30
CA ALA A 309 34.55 22.76 9.08
C ALA A 309 33.21 22.15 8.63
N VAL A 310 32.27 21.95 9.55
CA VAL A 310 30.92 21.42 9.26
C VAL A 310 29.91 22.55 9.08
N ILE A 311 30.00 23.62 9.88
CA ILE A 311 29.10 24.78 9.80
C ILE A 311 29.16 25.41 8.41
N SER A 312 30.36 25.49 7.83
CA SER A 312 30.57 26.10 6.51
C SER A 312 29.77 25.42 5.38
N HIS A 313 29.23 24.22 5.61
CA HIS A 313 28.43 23.47 4.64
C HIS A 313 26.93 23.46 4.96
N VAL A 314 26.50 23.99 6.11
CA VAL A 314 25.07 24.06 6.45
C VAL A 314 24.41 25.18 5.65
N ARG A 315 23.32 24.87 4.95
CA ARG A 315 22.56 25.81 4.13
C ARG A 315 21.06 25.65 4.35
N ILE A 316 20.34 26.77 4.28
CA ILE A 316 18.88 26.79 4.10
C ILE A 316 18.58 27.36 2.72
N ALA A 317 18.04 26.54 1.84
CA ALA A 317 17.65 26.96 0.50
C ALA A 317 16.40 26.20 0.06
N ASN A 318 15.49 26.86 -0.65
CA ASN A 318 14.27 26.26 -1.18
C ASN A 318 13.37 25.58 -0.12
N GLY A 319 13.36 26.09 1.12
CA GLY A 319 12.59 25.49 2.21
C GLY A 319 13.19 24.18 2.74
N ARG A 320 14.49 23.98 2.59
CA ARG A 320 15.22 22.80 3.08
C ARG A 320 16.48 23.22 3.83
N LEU A 321 16.67 22.67 5.03
CA LEU A 321 17.86 22.80 5.86
C LEU A 321 18.68 21.50 5.77
N GLY A 322 19.94 21.60 5.33
CA GLY A 322 20.85 20.45 5.23
C GLY A 322 22.29 20.86 4.87
N PHE A 323 23.15 19.88 4.58
CA PHE A 323 24.52 20.09 4.12
C PHE A 323 24.56 20.31 2.61
N ASP A 324 25.34 21.26 2.11
CA ASP A 324 25.56 21.38 0.67
C ASP A 324 26.13 20.09 0.03
N ASP A 325 25.99 19.99 -1.29
CA ASP A 325 26.32 18.79 -2.10
C ASP A 325 27.83 18.41 -2.07
N GLU A 326 28.66 19.12 -1.29
CA GLU A 326 30.12 19.01 -1.25
C GLU A 326 30.64 18.14 -0.08
N ILE A 327 29.81 17.86 0.93
CA ILE A 327 30.17 16.96 2.05
C ILE A 327 29.42 15.64 1.99
N ASP A 328 30.18 14.54 1.95
CA ASP A 328 29.67 13.19 2.14
C ASP A 328 29.74 12.80 3.63
N CYS A 329 28.60 12.36 4.18
CA CYS A 329 28.32 11.97 5.58
C CYS A 329 29.49 12.05 6.60
N ILE A 330 29.79 13.25 7.10
CA ILE A 330 30.63 13.44 8.29
C ILE A 330 29.75 13.21 9.54
N PRO A 331 30.26 12.55 10.60
CA PRO A 331 29.58 12.57 11.89
C PRO A 331 29.41 14.02 12.35
N ALA A 332 28.17 14.53 12.27
CA ALA A 332 27.79 15.86 12.74
C ALA A 332 27.74 15.91 14.29
N THR A 333 28.70 15.26 14.95
CA THR A 333 28.87 15.29 16.40
C THR A 333 29.08 16.73 16.82
N HIS A 334 28.24 17.21 17.74
CA HIS A 334 28.26 18.58 18.31
C HIS A 334 27.78 19.72 17.38
N LEU A 335 27.07 19.43 16.29
CA LEU A 335 26.33 20.46 15.56
C LEU A 335 25.00 20.73 16.28
N THR A 336 24.59 21.98 16.40
CA THR A 336 23.25 22.40 16.87
C THR A 336 22.71 23.53 16.02
N VAL A 337 21.42 23.50 15.72
CA VAL A 337 20.75 24.55 14.93
C VAL A 337 19.63 25.20 15.74
N ARG A 338 19.63 26.52 15.78
CA ARG A 338 18.56 27.35 16.34
C ARG A 338 17.95 28.19 15.24
N LEU A 339 16.65 28.03 15.02
CA LEU A 339 15.87 28.75 14.02
C LEU A 339 14.92 29.72 14.71
N THR A 340 14.82 30.92 14.16
CA THR A 340 13.77 31.90 14.49
C THR A 340 13.17 32.37 13.19
N ALA A 341 11.85 32.39 13.07
CA ALA A 341 11.14 32.91 11.89
C ALA A 341 9.66 33.18 12.21
N PRO A 342 8.94 33.89 11.34
CA PRO A 342 7.48 33.92 11.38
C PRO A 342 6.89 32.51 11.33
N SER A 343 5.62 32.38 11.73
CA SER A 343 4.90 31.10 11.86
C SER A 343 5.03 30.20 10.62
N ILE A 344 5.77 29.09 10.77
CA ILE A 344 5.90 28.02 9.78
C ILE A 344 4.83 26.96 10.07
N THR A 345 4.01 26.65 9.08
CA THR A 345 2.87 25.75 9.25
C THR A 345 3.21 24.29 9.02
N ARG A 346 4.22 23.97 8.21
CA ARG A 346 4.59 22.60 7.84
C ARG A 346 6.06 22.29 8.12
N TRP A 347 6.30 21.25 8.90
CA TRP A 347 7.64 20.76 9.20
C TRP A 347 7.79 19.33 8.71
N ARG A 348 8.89 19.05 7.99
CA ARG A 348 9.22 17.69 7.57
C ARG A 348 10.58 17.32 8.12
N VAL A 349 10.65 16.25 8.90
CA VAL A 349 11.92 15.69 9.38
C VAL A 349 12.22 14.43 8.57
N ASN A 350 13.30 14.45 7.81
CA ASN A 350 13.75 13.32 7.01
C ASN A 350 14.98 12.66 7.68
N GLY A 351 15.03 11.33 7.66
CA GLY A 351 16.14 10.57 8.25
C GLY A 351 16.02 10.43 9.77
N SER A 352 17.06 10.84 10.48
CA SER A 352 17.22 10.65 11.94
C SER A 352 17.44 11.97 12.69
N GLY A 353 16.99 13.10 12.13
CA GLY A 353 17.08 14.40 12.78
C GLY A 353 16.10 14.55 13.94
N ASP A 354 16.43 15.46 14.87
CA ASP A 354 15.56 15.82 15.99
C ASP A 354 15.05 17.25 15.81
N LEU A 355 13.77 17.50 16.04
CA LEU A 355 13.14 18.81 15.92
C LEU A 355 12.42 19.18 17.21
N VAL A 356 12.78 20.33 17.77
CA VAL A 356 12.16 20.89 18.97
C VAL A 356 11.46 22.21 18.62
N LEU A 357 10.14 22.20 18.62
CA LEU A 357 9.29 23.37 18.41
C LEU A 357 8.85 23.92 19.78
N SER A 358 9.22 25.14 20.11
CA SER A 358 8.85 25.78 21.38
C SER A 358 8.00 27.02 21.15
N ASP A 359 7.09 27.28 22.08
CA ASP A 359 6.25 28.49 22.11
C ASP A 359 5.41 28.67 20.83
N ILE A 360 4.88 27.57 20.31
CA ILE A 360 4.04 27.57 19.11
C ILE A 360 2.67 28.15 19.44
N ASP A 361 2.22 29.14 18.66
CA ASP A 361 0.87 29.68 18.70
C ASP A 361 0.42 30.01 17.27
N GLN A 362 -0.34 29.10 16.66
CA GLN A 362 -0.76 29.21 15.27
C GLN A 362 -2.02 28.39 14.98
N PRO A 363 -2.82 28.74 13.97
CA PRO A 363 -4.06 28.02 13.67
C PRO A 363 -3.81 26.56 13.25
N ARG A 364 -2.78 26.30 12.46
CA ARG A 364 -2.50 24.95 11.93
C ARG A 364 -1.02 24.62 12.03
N LEU A 365 -0.73 23.39 12.41
CA LEU A 365 0.61 22.82 12.38
C LEU A 365 0.57 21.42 11.74
N GLU A 366 1.40 21.19 10.73
CA GLU A 366 1.58 19.91 10.04
C GLU A 366 2.99 19.40 10.29
N LEU A 367 3.10 18.21 10.88
CA LEU A 367 4.36 17.55 11.21
C LEU A 367 4.47 16.25 10.42
N LEU A 368 5.55 16.10 9.66
CA LEU A 368 5.83 14.89 8.89
C LEU A 368 7.17 14.30 9.31
N ILE A 369 7.17 13.06 9.79
CA ILE A 369 8.40 12.31 10.09
C ILE A 369 8.57 11.22 9.04
N ARG A 370 9.69 11.23 8.32
CA ARG A 370 10.08 10.16 7.39
C ARG A 370 11.40 9.56 7.84
N GLY A 371 11.34 8.38 8.45
CA GLY A 371 12.51 7.70 9.02
C GLY A 371 12.35 7.42 10.52
N SER A 372 13.36 7.78 11.30
CA SER A 372 13.46 7.49 12.74
C SER A 372 13.66 8.76 13.58
N GLY A 373 13.36 9.93 13.04
CA GLY A 373 13.53 11.21 13.74
C GLY A 373 12.58 11.38 14.92
N HIS A 374 12.92 12.34 15.80
CA HIS A 374 12.13 12.70 16.97
C HIS A 374 11.63 14.15 16.84
N ILE A 375 10.32 14.36 17.00
CA ILE A 375 9.75 15.70 17.14
C ILE A 375 9.22 15.93 18.56
N VAL A 376 9.58 17.06 19.16
CA VAL A 376 8.98 17.60 20.39
C VAL A 376 8.33 18.93 20.05
N ALA A 377 7.08 19.13 20.44
CA ALA A 377 6.40 20.42 20.26
C ALA A 377 5.69 20.87 21.53
N LYS A 378 5.74 22.19 21.80
CA LYS A 378 5.08 22.84 22.93
C LYS A 378 4.35 24.10 22.48
N GLY A 379 3.18 24.36 23.06
CA GLY A 379 2.38 25.56 22.76
C GLY A 379 0.90 25.27 22.58
N SER A 380 0.22 26.05 21.73
CA SER A 380 -1.19 25.86 21.38
C SER A 380 -1.43 25.97 19.87
N VAL A 381 -2.29 25.09 19.35
CA VAL A 381 -2.74 25.10 17.94
C VAL A 381 -4.22 24.81 17.84
N GLN A 382 -4.89 25.22 16.76
CA GLN A 382 -6.27 24.78 16.53
C GLN A 382 -6.26 23.37 15.91
N ASP A 383 -5.53 23.19 14.82
CA ASP A 383 -5.42 21.91 14.12
C ASP A 383 -3.97 21.39 14.14
N ILE A 384 -3.76 20.16 14.61
CA ILE A 384 -2.49 19.43 14.46
C ILE A 384 -2.65 18.25 13.50
N GLY A 385 -1.83 18.24 12.45
CA GLY A 385 -1.64 17.09 11.58
C GLY A 385 -0.30 16.42 11.87
N LEU A 386 -0.28 15.11 12.14
CA LEU A 386 0.96 14.34 12.29
C LEU A 386 0.95 13.15 11.34
N ASN A 387 1.96 13.05 10.49
CA ASN A 387 2.20 11.88 9.65
C ASN A 387 3.57 11.26 9.99
N VAL A 388 3.56 10.03 10.49
CA VAL A 388 4.78 9.27 10.78
C VAL A 388 4.91 8.13 9.80
N ALA A 389 5.94 8.16 8.96
CA ALA A 389 6.31 7.07 8.07
C ALA A 389 7.66 6.49 8.50
N GLY A 390 7.63 5.35 9.21
CA GLY A 390 8.82 4.67 9.73
C GLY A 390 8.71 4.30 11.21
N SER A 391 9.75 4.63 11.98
CA SER A 391 9.88 4.31 13.41
C SER A 391 10.15 5.57 14.25
N GLY A 392 9.73 6.73 13.74
CA GLY A 392 9.93 8.02 14.42
C GLY A 392 9.08 8.17 15.68
N THR A 393 9.49 9.11 16.54
CA THR A 393 8.78 9.44 17.78
C THR A 393 8.27 10.88 17.75
N ALA A 394 7.02 11.09 18.15
CA ALA A 394 6.44 12.42 18.31
C ALA A 394 5.96 12.64 19.76
N GLN A 395 6.48 13.68 20.42
CA GLN A 395 6.11 14.08 21.77
C GLN A 395 5.43 15.44 21.72
N LEU A 396 4.12 15.41 21.53
CA LEU A 396 3.25 16.58 21.36
C LEU A 396 2.25 16.71 22.54
N GLN A 397 2.47 16.00 23.65
CA GLN A 397 1.58 16.07 24.82
C GLN A 397 1.57 17.45 25.49
N GLU A 398 2.60 18.27 25.26
CA GLU A 398 2.70 19.66 25.73
C GLU A 398 2.22 20.66 24.66
N LEU A 399 1.69 20.18 23.54
CA LEU A 399 1.08 20.99 22.48
C LEU A 399 -0.45 20.86 22.58
N SER A 400 -1.11 21.90 23.06
CA SER A 400 -2.55 21.91 23.25
C SER A 400 -3.27 22.16 21.92
N ALA A 401 -3.87 21.11 21.34
CA ALA A 401 -4.63 21.18 20.10
C ALA A 401 -6.15 21.09 20.33
N ARG A 402 -6.96 21.75 19.50
CA ARG A 402 -8.42 21.53 19.48
C ARG A 402 -8.74 20.25 18.71
N SER A 403 -8.25 20.15 17.48
CA SER A 403 -8.42 19.01 16.60
C SER A 403 -7.07 18.34 16.33
N ALA A 404 -7.05 17.01 16.29
CA ALA A 404 -5.86 16.23 15.97
C ALA A 404 -6.13 15.20 14.88
N GLU A 405 -5.33 15.23 13.81
CA GLU A 405 -5.31 14.21 12.76
C GLU A 405 -3.95 13.51 12.74
N ILE A 406 -3.94 12.24 13.16
CA ILE A 406 -2.72 11.46 13.39
C ILE A 406 -2.72 10.23 12.50
N VAL A 407 -1.69 10.11 11.67
CA VAL A 407 -1.49 8.97 10.78
C VAL A 407 -0.12 8.36 11.04
N VAL A 408 -0.09 7.08 11.42
CA VAL A 408 1.15 6.34 11.69
C VAL A 408 1.24 5.16 10.74
N HIS A 409 2.25 5.17 9.87
CA HIS A 409 2.64 4.08 9.00
C HIS A 409 3.97 3.47 9.49
N GLY A 410 3.92 2.24 10.00
CA GLY A 410 5.09 1.52 10.52
C GLY A 410 5.03 1.25 12.02
N SER A 411 6.11 1.55 12.74
CA SER A 411 6.31 1.19 14.16
C SER A 411 6.60 2.42 15.04
N GLY A 412 6.22 3.62 14.59
CA GLY A 412 6.45 4.85 15.33
C GLY A 412 5.54 5.02 16.55
N ASP A 413 5.97 5.89 17.46
CA ASP A 413 5.26 6.23 18.70
C ASP A 413 4.86 7.70 18.71
N ALA A 414 3.60 8.00 19.02
CA ALA A 414 3.11 9.38 19.13
C ALA A 414 2.41 9.64 20.46
N ARG A 415 2.69 10.78 21.08
CA ARG A 415 1.97 11.33 22.23
C ARG A 415 1.36 12.65 21.80
N VAL A 416 0.05 12.80 21.90
CA VAL A 416 -0.69 13.95 21.34
C VAL A 416 -1.76 14.39 22.31
N ALA A 417 -1.98 15.69 22.50
CA ALA A 417 -3.11 16.21 23.27
C ALA A 417 -4.17 16.81 22.34
N ALA A 418 -5.45 16.49 22.57
CA ALA A 418 -6.59 17.05 21.81
C ALA A 418 -7.81 17.32 22.71
N GLN A 419 -8.54 18.40 22.44
CA GLN A 419 -9.66 18.86 23.28
C GLN A 419 -11.06 18.65 22.67
N ASP A 420 -11.22 18.84 21.36
CA ASP A 420 -12.54 18.81 20.71
C ASP A 420 -12.71 17.54 19.87
N SER A 421 -11.72 17.21 19.04
CA SER A 421 -11.77 16.06 18.15
C SER A 421 -10.40 15.40 17.92
N ALA A 422 -10.40 14.09 17.74
CA ALA A 422 -9.21 13.33 17.36
C ALA A 422 -9.56 12.26 16.32
N ASN A 423 -8.81 12.23 15.23
CA ASN A 423 -8.85 11.19 14.22
C ASN A 423 -7.48 10.50 14.15
N ILE A 424 -7.41 9.23 14.49
CA ILE A 424 -6.16 8.48 14.64
C ILE A 424 -6.19 7.23 13.76
N ALA A 425 -5.30 7.16 12.78
CA ALA A 425 -5.11 6.00 11.91
C ALA A 425 -3.72 5.38 12.11
N ILE A 426 -3.66 4.08 12.40
CA ILE A 426 -2.41 3.33 12.51
C ILE A 426 -2.42 2.20 11.48
N ALA A 427 -1.40 2.15 10.63
CA ALA A 427 -1.12 1.06 9.72
C ALA A 427 0.26 0.46 10.08
N GLY A 428 0.27 -0.64 10.84
CA GLY A 428 1.47 -1.29 11.34
C GLY A 428 1.39 -1.68 12.81
N SER A 429 2.48 -1.45 13.54
CA SER A 429 2.67 -1.86 14.94
C SER A 429 2.94 -0.67 15.89
N GLY A 430 2.75 0.56 15.42
CA GLY A 430 2.97 1.77 16.22
C GLY A 430 1.98 1.97 17.37
N SER A 431 2.33 2.88 18.27
CA SER A 431 1.52 3.24 19.44
C SER A 431 1.18 4.72 19.46
N VAL A 432 -0.07 5.06 19.79
CA VAL A 432 -0.50 6.44 19.97
C VAL A 432 -1.10 6.62 21.37
N LYS A 433 -0.52 7.53 22.16
CA LYS A 433 -1.09 7.98 23.43
C LYS A 433 -1.80 9.32 23.20
N LEU A 434 -3.10 9.31 23.35
CA LEU A 434 -3.92 10.51 23.27
C LEU A 434 -4.12 11.06 24.68
N TYR A 435 -3.82 12.33 24.89
CA TYR A 435 -4.02 13.03 26.16
C TYR A 435 -5.24 13.94 26.05
N GLY A 436 -6.07 13.95 27.10
CA GLY A 436 -7.28 14.75 27.17
C GLY A 436 -8.56 14.00 26.76
N HIS A 437 -9.66 14.74 26.67
CA HIS A 437 -11.01 14.18 26.50
C HIS A 437 -11.73 14.82 25.30
N PRO A 438 -11.35 14.48 24.06
CA PRO A 438 -12.06 15.00 22.89
C PRO A 438 -13.50 14.51 22.86
N ALA A 439 -14.42 15.41 22.50
CA ALA A 439 -15.84 15.09 22.35
C ALA A 439 -16.09 14.05 21.23
N THR A 440 -15.22 14.04 20.21
CA THR A 440 -15.26 13.07 19.10
C THR A 440 -13.92 12.38 18.92
N LEU A 441 -13.91 11.04 18.94
CA LEU A 441 -12.72 10.23 18.71
C LEU A 441 -13.02 9.17 17.64
N HIS A 442 -12.36 9.30 16.50
CA HIS A 442 -12.33 8.27 15.46
C HIS A 442 -10.98 7.59 15.46
N SER A 443 -10.98 6.25 15.46
CA SER A 443 -9.75 5.47 15.43
C SER A 443 -9.86 4.31 14.46
N THR A 444 -8.77 4.04 13.74
CA THR A 444 -8.64 2.89 12.86
C THR A 444 -7.24 2.29 13.00
N VAL A 445 -7.17 1.00 13.31
CA VAL A 445 -5.91 0.28 13.44
C VAL A 445 -5.91 -0.89 12.46
N SER A 446 -4.96 -0.89 11.54
CA SER A 446 -4.67 -1.99 10.62
C SER A 446 -3.30 -2.57 10.95
N GLY A 447 -3.29 -3.71 11.64
CA GLY A 447 -2.07 -4.36 12.13
C GLY A 447 -2.15 -4.65 13.63
N SER A 448 -1.01 -4.52 14.32
CA SER A 448 -0.86 -4.85 15.76
C SER A 448 -0.65 -3.61 16.63
N GLY A 449 -0.87 -2.41 16.09
CA GLY A 449 -0.73 -1.15 16.82
C GLY A 449 -1.74 -0.96 17.96
N ARG A 450 -1.51 0.04 18.80
CA ARG A 450 -2.36 0.36 19.96
C ARG A 450 -2.62 1.84 20.09
N ILE A 451 -3.83 2.20 20.48
CA ILE A 451 -4.19 3.55 20.89
C ILE A 451 -4.56 3.49 22.38
N GLU A 452 -3.90 4.31 23.18
CA GLU A 452 -4.14 4.44 24.62
C GLU A 452 -4.65 5.86 24.90
N ASN A 453 -5.82 5.97 25.53
CA ASN A 453 -6.32 7.26 25.98
C ASN A 453 -5.85 7.51 27.41
N VAL A 454 -5.18 8.63 27.63
CA VAL A 454 -4.62 9.08 28.90
C VAL A 454 -5.43 10.31 29.34
N PRO A 455 -6.28 10.18 30.37
CA PRO A 455 -7.17 11.25 30.80
C PRO A 455 -6.44 12.49 31.32
#